data_AF-A0A3D4LM80-F1
#
_entry.id   AF-A0A3D4LM80-F1
#
_cell.length_a   1.000
_cell.length_b   1.000
_cell.length_c   1.000
_cell.angle_alpha   90.00
_cell.angle_beta   90.00
_cell.angle_gamma   90.00
#
_symmetry.space_group_name_H-M   'P 1'
#
loop_
_entity.id
_entity.type
_entity.pdbx_description
1 polymer ?
#
loop_
_entity_poly.entity_id
_entity_poly.type
_entity_poly.pdbx_seq_one_letter_code
_entity_poly.pdbx_strand_id
1 'polypeptide(L)'
;MIDMHNHTLFGVDDGPETIEESMELIKEASNKGVTHIIVTPHFNKRYYHLNHDKVPVNFQILKEAIHKGNINVELYLGNEVYLDSVGYTSIIDNGFNTLADSNYVLVEFNEIQPPSIMPEICYEITVNGYIPIIAHTERYEIFHNNSKLLEEILDEGAHLQINASPILNKENKDRNKFAQYLLKNKLVSFAASDVHNLNSRRFYLDEAYDAVCKLYGTSYADSIFKQNQLNIINNKKFDSPQLSAKETFLSWFLH
;
A
#
# COMPACT_ATOMS: atom_id res chain seq x y z
N MET A 1 7.31 -11.51 -7.29
CA MET A 1 6.76 -10.64 -6.22
C MET A 1 5.28 -10.42 -6.49
N ILE A 2 4.57 -9.85 -5.53
CA ILE A 2 3.18 -9.41 -5.69
C ILE A 2 3.10 -7.94 -5.33
N ASP A 3 2.50 -7.14 -6.21
CA ASP A 3 2.31 -5.72 -5.96
C ASP A 3 0.88 -5.45 -5.52
N MET A 4 0.73 -4.84 -4.34
CA MET A 4 -0.57 -4.67 -3.68
C MET A 4 -1.06 -3.22 -3.60
N HIS A 5 -0.24 -2.27 -4.05
CA HIS A 5 -0.58 -0.85 -4.11
C HIS A 5 0.06 -0.25 -5.37
N ASN A 6 -0.77 0.14 -6.32
CA ASN A 6 -0.39 0.78 -7.57
C ASN A 6 -1.62 1.41 -8.25
N HIS A 7 -1.36 2.40 -9.10
CA HIS A 7 -2.36 3.13 -9.84
C HIS A 7 -2.21 2.81 -11.32
N THR A 8 -2.22 1.52 -11.66
CA THR A 8 -2.07 1.07 -13.06
C THR A 8 -3.40 0.99 -13.80
N LEU A 9 -4.54 1.22 -13.15
CA LEU A 9 -5.84 1.21 -13.81
C LEU A 9 -6.07 2.53 -14.55
N PHE A 10 -6.34 2.47 -15.86
CA PHE A 10 -6.45 3.69 -16.68
C PHE A 10 -7.76 4.46 -16.44
N GLY A 11 -7.67 5.78 -16.55
CA GLY A 11 -8.82 6.70 -16.70
C GLY A 11 -9.70 6.83 -15.47
N VAL A 12 -9.20 6.45 -14.29
CA VAL A 12 -9.96 6.45 -13.02
C VAL A 12 -9.44 7.45 -11.99
N ASP A 13 -8.13 7.69 -11.96
CA ASP A 13 -7.43 8.60 -11.03
C ASP A 13 -6.20 9.24 -11.71
N ASP A 14 -5.15 9.55 -10.94
CA ASP A 14 -3.89 10.18 -11.39
C ASP A 14 -2.83 9.20 -11.91
N GLY A 15 -3.22 7.93 -12.14
CA GLY A 15 -2.46 6.95 -12.90
C GLY A 15 -2.52 7.16 -14.43
N PRO A 16 -2.41 6.08 -15.22
CA PRO A 16 -2.56 6.10 -16.68
C PRO A 16 -3.87 6.75 -17.14
N GLU A 17 -3.83 7.52 -18.23
CA GLU A 17 -5.04 8.01 -18.88
C GLU A 17 -5.59 6.95 -19.86
N THR A 18 -4.70 6.14 -20.43
CA THR A 18 -5.00 5.18 -21.51
C THR A 18 -4.66 3.74 -21.14
N ILE A 19 -5.32 2.79 -21.80
CA ILE A 19 -5.04 1.37 -21.62
C ILE A 19 -3.61 1.01 -22.07
N GLU A 20 -3.08 1.69 -23.08
CA GLU A 20 -1.72 1.50 -23.57
C GLU A 20 -0.69 1.78 -22.47
N GLU A 21 -0.83 2.90 -21.77
CA GLU A 21 0.02 3.28 -20.63
C GLU A 21 -0.09 2.28 -19.47
N SER A 22 -1.31 1.82 -19.13
CA SER A 22 -1.51 0.74 -18.15
C SER A 22 -0.75 -0.53 -18.54
N MET A 23 -0.86 -0.93 -19.81
CA MET A 23 -0.22 -2.13 -20.33
C MET A 23 1.30 -2.01 -20.34
N GLU A 24 1.86 -0.81 -20.52
CA GLU A 24 3.30 -0.58 -20.39
C GLU A 24 3.78 -0.78 -18.95
N LEU A 25 3.06 -0.22 -17.96
CA LEU A 25 3.39 -0.40 -16.55
C LEU A 25 3.30 -1.86 -16.11
N ILE A 26 2.25 -2.57 -16.53
CA ILE A 26 2.06 -3.99 -16.19
C ILE A 26 3.14 -4.85 -16.86
N LYS A 27 3.55 -4.55 -18.09
CA LYS A 27 4.68 -5.23 -18.75
C LYS A 27 5.99 -4.97 -18.01
N GLU A 28 6.25 -3.75 -17.57
CA GLU A 28 7.43 -3.43 -16.76
C GLU A 28 7.43 -4.25 -15.47
N ALA A 29 6.33 -4.24 -14.72
CA ALA A 29 6.18 -5.02 -13.49
C ALA A 29 6.40 -6.52 -13.73
N SER A 30 5.81 -7.08 -14.80
CA SER A 30 5.98 -8.49 -15.18
C SER A 30 7.43 -8.83 -15.52
N ASN A 31 8.12 -7.98 -16.30
CA ASN A 31 9.54 -8.16 -16.63
C ASN A 31 10.44 -8.10 -15.39
N LYS A 32 10.01 -7.39 -14.35
CA LYS A 32 10.66 -7.31 -13.03
C LYS A 32 10.21 -8.42 -12.07
N GLY A 33 9.50 -9.43 -12.57
CA GLY A 33 9.14 -10.63 -11.81
C GLY A 33 7.91 -10.47 -10.91
N VAL A 34 7.07 -9.46 -11.14
CA VAL A 34 5.73 -9.42 -10.55
C VAL A 34 4.83 -10.43 -11.26
N THR A 35 4.12 -11.24 -10.48
CA THR A 35 3.20 -12.25 -11.02
C THR A 35 1.73 -11.98 -10.67
N HIS A 36 1.48 -11.14 -9.66
CA HIS A 36 0.13 -10.74 -9.25
C HIS A 36 0.14 -9.24 -8.95
N ILE A 37 -0.92 -8.55 -9.37
CA ILE A 37 -1.13 -7.13 -9.14
C ILE A 37 -2.54 -6.94 -8.58
N ILE A 38 -2.65 -6.26 -7.44
CA ILE A 38 -3.90 -5.70 -6.94
C ILE A 38 -3.90 -4.22 -7.33
N VAL A 39 -4.75 -3.81 -8.27
CA VAL A 39 -4.87 -2.39 -8.63
C VAL A 39 -5.65 -1.68 -7.53
N THR A 40 -5.18 -0.50 -7.12
CA THR A 40 -5.73 0.22 -5.96
C THR A 40 -6.00 1.68 -6.32
N PRO A 41 -6.83 1.97 -7.33
CA PRO A 41 -7.14 3.35 -7.67
C PRO A 41 -7.74 4.07 -6.47
N HIS A 42 -7.51 5.38 -6.39
CA HIS A 42 -7.99 6.20 -5.30
C HIS A 42 -9.52 6.09 -5.16
N PHE A 43 -9.99 5.87 -3.93
CA PHE A 43 -11.39 5.94 -3.56
C PHE A 43 -11.64 7.06 -2.57
N ASN A 44 -12.34 8.09 -3.03
CA ASN A 44 -12.84 9.15 -2.18
C ASN A 44 -14.17 9.69 -2.70
N LYS A 45 -15.25 9.52 -1.93
CA LYS A 45 -16.60 9.98 -2.30
C LYS A 45 -16.70 11.50 -2.44
N ARG A 46 -15.77 12.28 -1.86
CA ARG A 46 -15.77 13.75 -1.91
C ARG A 46 -15.03 14.31 -3.12
N TYR A 47 -14.28 13.49 -3.86
CA TYR A 47 -13.44 13.95 -4.97
C TYR A 47 -14.08 13.59 -6.31
N TYR A 48 -14.75 14.56 -6.92
CA TYR A 48 -15.49 14.41 -8.18
C TYR A 48 -14.62 14.08 -9.41
N HIS A 49 -13.30 14.27 -9.32
CA HIS A 49 -12.38 13.91 -10.40
C HIS A 49 -12.10 12.41 -10.48
N LEU A 50 -12.45 11.64 -9.44
CA LEU A 50 -12.29 10.20 -9.42
C LEU A 50 -13.48 9.54 -10.14
N ASN A 51 -13.19 8.73 -11.16
CA ASN A 51 -14.23 8.10 -11.97
C ASN A 51 -14.60 6.71 -11.40
N HIS A 52 -15.15 6.66 -10.19
CA HIS A 52 -15.52 5.40 -9.51
C HIS A 52 -16.38 4.48 -10.38
N ASP A 53 -17.33 5.05 -11.13
CA ASP A 53 -18.23 4.30 -12.01
C ASP A 53 -17.49 3.57 -13.16
N LYS A 54 -16.30 4.05 -13.54
CA LYS A 54 -15.49 3.41 -14.59
C LYS A 54 -14.64 2.27 -14.05
N VAL A 55 -14.39 2.20 -12.75
CA VAL A 55 -13.46 1.22 -12.15
C VAL A 55 -13.83 -0.22 -12.55
N PRO A 56 -15.09 -0.70 -12.40
CA PRO A 56 -15.41 -2.08 -12.76
C PRO A 56 -15.23 -2.36 -14.26
N VAL A 57 -15.62 -1.42 -15.12
CA VAL A 57 -15.56 -1.58 -16.58
C VAL A 57 -14.11 -1.57 -17.07
N ASN A 58 -13.32 -0.57 -16.65
CA ASN A 58 -11.92 -0.44 -17.04
C ASN A 58 -11.08 -1.60 -16.49
N PHE A 59 -11.42 -2.11 -15.30
CA PHE A 59 -10.76 -3.29 -14.73
C PHE A 59 -10.94 -4.53 -15.62
N GLN A 60 -12.16 -4.79 -16.10
CA GLN A 60 -12.40 -5.91 -17.03
C GLN A 60 -11.68 -5.72 -18.36
N ILE A 61 -11.70 -4.50 -18.92
CA ILE A 61 -10.98 -4.18 -20.16
C ILE A 61 -9.48 -4.43 -19.99
N LEU A 62 -8.89 -3.98 -18.88
CA LEU A 62 -7.48 -4.16 -18.60
C LEU A 62 -7.14 -5.65 -18.42
N LYS A 63 -7.96 -6.39 -17.67
CA LYS A 63 -7.80 -7.84 -17.46
C LYS A 63 -7.83 -8.61 -18.78
N GLU A 64 -8.76 -8.27 -19.68
CA GLU A 64 -8.80 -8.84 -21.03
C GLU A 64 -7.55 -8.49 -21.87
N ALA A 65 -7.05 -7.25 -21.77
CA ALA A 65 -5.87 -6.82 -22.51
C ALA A 65 -4.60 -7.55 -22.03
N ILE A 66 -4.44 -7.75 -20.71
CA ILE A 66 -3.36 -8.57 -20.13
C ILE A 66 -3.41 -9.99 -20.70
N HIS A 67 -4.60 -10.60 -20.70
CA HIS A 67 -4.80 -11.95 -21.23
C HIS A 67 -4.48 -12.04 -22.74
N LYS A 68 -5.02 -11.12 -23.56
CA LYS A 68 -4.73 -11.06 -25.01
C LYS A 68 -3.25 -10.79 -25.30
N GLY A 69 -2.59 -10.02 -24.44
CA GLY A 69 -1.17 -9.70 -24.51
C GLY A 69 -0.24 -10.83 -24.04
N ASN A 70 -0.78 -11.95 -23.54
CA ASN A 70 -0.03 -13.05 -22.93
C ASN A 70 0.94 -12.58 -21.84
N ILE A 71 0.55 -11.56 -21.06
CA ILE A 71 1.37 -11.10 -19.93
C ILE A 71 1.11 -12.02 -18.75
N ASN A 72 2.16 -12.57 -18.15
CA ASN A 72 2.08 -13.50 -17.02
C ASN A 72 1.87 -12.75 -15.69
N VAL A 73 0.74 -12.06 -15.59
CA VAL A 73 0.30 -11.34 -14.39
C VAL A 73 -1.17 -11.64 -14.14
N GLU A 74 -1.49 -12.05 -12.93
CA GLU A 74 -2.87 -12.13 -12.46
C GLU A 74 -3.31 -10.80 -11.85
N LEU A 75 -4.50 -10.32 -12.27
CA LEU A 75 -5.01 -9.00 -11.88
C LEU A 75 -6.21 -9.13 -10.93
N TYR A 76 -6.11 -8.40 -9.82
CA TYR A 76 -7.11 -8.26 -8.76
C TYR A 76 -7.49 -6.80 -8.58
N LEU A 77 -8.69 -6.55 -8.06
CA LEU A 77 -9.20 -5.22 -7.79
C LEU A 77 -9.12 -4.91 -6.29
N GLY A 78 -8.88 -3.65 -5.97
CA GLY A 78 -9.01 -3.06 -4.64
C GLY A 78 -9.13 -1.54 -4.77
N ASN A 79 -9.04 -0.83 -3.67
CA ASN A 79 -8.97 0.62 -3.64
C ASN A 79 -7.98 1.08 -2.58
N GLU A 80 -7.31 2.21 -2.85
CA GLU A 80 -6.72 3.04 -1.79
C GLU A 80 -7.83 3.97 -1.26
N VAL A 81 -8.33 3.69 -0.07
CA VAL A 81 -9.47 4.40 0.51
C VAL A 81 -8.98 5.59 1.31
N TYR A 82 -9.28 6.79 0.84
CA TYR A 82 -8.98 8.00 1.59
C TYR A 82 -9.96 8.18 2.75
N LEU A 83 -9.41 8.33 3.96
CA LEU A 83 -10.15 8.66 5.16
C LEU A 83 -9.68 9.98 5.78
N ASP A 84 -10.60 10.65 6.44
CA ASP A 84 -10.31 11.82 7.27
C ASP A 84 -11.04 11.72 8.62
N SER A 85 -10.92 12.74 9.46
CA SER A 85 -11.56 12.75 10.78
C SER A 85 -13.10 12.77 10.73
N VAL A 86 -13.69 12.94 9.54
CA VAL A 86 -15.13 13.07 9.34
C VAL A 86 -15.64 11.97 8.43
N GLY A 87 -16.44 11.06 8.98
CA GLY A 87 -17.15 10.04 8.19
C GLY A 87 -16.39 8.73 8.00
N TYR A 88 -15.29 8.51 8.74
CA TYR A 88 -14.67 7.18 8.84
C TYR A 88 -15.63 6.12 9.42
N THR A 89 -16.57 6.51 10.29
CA THR A 89 -17.62 5.60 10.80
C THR A 89 -18.57 5.11 9.71
N SER A 90 -18.67 5.84 8.59
CA SER A 90 -19.47 5.43 7.42
C SER A 90 -18.70 4.51 6.47
N ILE A 91 -17.49 4.03 6.83
CA ILE A 91 -16.74 3.09 5.99
C ILE A 91 -17.56 1.85 5.64
N ILE A 92 -18.45 1.45 6.54
CA ILE A 92 -19.37 0.30 6.40
C ILE A 92 -20.39 0.50 5.25
N ASP A 93 -20.71 1.74 4.89
CA ASP A 93 -21.70 2.08 3.84
C ASP A 93 -21.08 2.21 2.44
N ASN A 94 -19.79 1.89 2.27
CA ASN A 94 -19.02 2.42 1.16
C ASN A 94 -18.73 1.37 0.08
N GLY A 95 -19.27 1.59 -1.12
CA GLY A 95 -18.98 0.84 -2.35
C GLY A 95 -17.54 1.02 -2.87
N PHE A 96 -16.55 0.94 -1.99
CA PHE A 96 -15.16 0.69 -2.35
C PHE A 96 -14.94 -0.82 -2.50
N ASN A 97 -13.83 -1.19 -3.13
CA ASN A 97 -13.38 -2.56 -3.27
C ASN A 97 -12.28 -2.81 -2.23
N THR A 98 -12.50 -3.79 -1.35
CA THR A 98 -11.43 -4.35 -0.52
C THR A 98 -10.35 -4.98 -1.41
N LEU A 99 -9.14 -5.11 -0.90
CA LEU A 99 -8.04 -5.67 -1.68
C LEU A 99 -8.31 -7.14 -2.04
N ALA A 100 -8.42 -7.44 -3.34
CA ALA A 100 -8.67 -8.77 -3.87
C ALA A 100 -9.91 -9.46 -3.24
N ASP A 101 -10.99 -8.71 -3.01
CA ASP A 101 -12.24 -9.19 -2.38
C ASP A 101 -12.01 -9.86 -0.99
N SER A 102 -10.93 -9.47 -0.30
CA SER A 102 -10.58 -9.95 1.04
C SER A 102 -11.10 -9.02 2.14
N ASN A 103 -10.76 -9.30 3.39
CA ASN A 103 -11.08 -8.40 4.50
C ASN A 103 -10.07 -7.24 4.63
N TYR A 104 -9.03 -7.17 3.80
CA TYR A 104 -8.00 -6.14 3.90
C TYR A 104 -8.42 -4.85 3.16
N VAL A 105 -8.24 -3.72 3.82
CA VAL A 105 -8.54 -2.37 3.28
C VAL A 105 -7.27 -1.54 3.30
N LEU A 106 -6.85 -1.03 2.14
CA LEU A 106 -5.76 -0.06 2.05
C LEU A 106 -6.32 1.33 2.35
N VAL A 107 -5.74 2.01 3.34
CA VAL A 107 -6.23 3.27 3.87
C VAL A 107 -5.16 4.35 3.70
N GLU A 108 -5.57 5.48 3.15
CA GLU A 108 -4.77 6.69 3.01
C GLU A 108 -5.37 7.83 3.84
N PHE A 109 -4.51 8.71 4.35
CA PHE A 109 -4.90 9.95 5.01
C PHE A 109 -4.28 11.17 4.31
N ASN A 110 -4.68 12.37 4.72
CA ASN A 110 -3.92 13.56 4.36
C ASN A 110 -2.46 13.43 4.84
N GLU A 111 -1.51 13.57 3.93
CA GLU A 111 -0.09 13.40 4.24
C GLU A 111 0.42 14.45 5.26
N ILE A 112 0.03 15.71 5.09
CA ILE A 112 0.56 16.84 5.88
C ILE A 112 -0.13 16.92 7.24
N GLN A 113 -1.44 16.64 7.27
CA GLN A 113 -2.29 16.74 8.45
C GLN A 113 -3.16 15.49 8.59
N PRO A 114 -2.56 14.32 8.84
CA PRO A 114 -3.33 13.10 9.10
C PRO A 114 -4.17 13.29 10.37
N PRO A 115 -5.34 12.64 10.47
CA PRO A 115 -6.18 12.75 11.64
C PRO A 115 -5.45 12.19 12.87
N SER A 116 -5.48 12.90 14.00
CA SER A 116 -4.91 12.35 15.25
C SER A 116 -5.64 11.10 15.74
N ILE A 117 -6.88 10.91 15.27
CA ILE A 117 -7.77 9.80 15.65
C ILE A 117 -7.56 8.53 14.80
N MET A 118 -6.36 8.33 14.24
CA MET A 118 -6.03 7.13 13.45
C MET A 118 -6.26 5.83 14.23
N PRO A 119 -5.94 5.71 15.54
CA PRO A 119 -6.24 4.51 16.31
C PRO A 119 -7.74 4.22 16.34
N GLU A 120 -8.59 5.22 16.59
CA GLU A 120 -10.05 5.06 16.58
C GLU A 120 -10.55 4.65 15.19
N ILE A 121 -9.98 5.20 14.12
CA ILE A 121 -10.29 4.77 12.75
C ILE A 121 -9.92 3.29 12.54
N CYS A 122 -8.73 2.88 12.99
CA CYS A 122 -8.29 1.48 12.88
C CYS A 122 -9.18 0.54 13.68
N TYR A 123 -9.53 0.92 14.92
CA TYR A 123 -10.46 0.20 15.77
C TYR A 123 -11.81 0.01 15.06
N GLU A 124 -12.40 1.08 14.52
CA GLU A 124 -13.68 1.01 13.80
C GLU A 124 -13.59 0.08 12.58
N ILE A 125 -12.52 0.13 11.79
CA ILE A 125 -12.30 -0.80 10.67
C ILE A 125 -12.27 -2.25 11.17
N THR A 126 -11.50 -2.49 12.24
CA THR A 126 -11.30 -3.82 12.83
C THR A 126 -12.61 -4.41 13.40
N VAL A 127 -13.40 -3.64 14.16
CA VAL A 127 -14.67 -4.14 14.73
C VAL A 127 -15.75 -4.40 13.68
N ASN A 128 -15.62 -3.80 12.49
CA ASN A 128 -16.47 -4.09 11.34
C ASN A 128 -16.00 -5.28 10.50
N GLY A 129 -14.99 -6.01 10.96
CA GLY A 129 -14.52 -7.25 10.35
C GLY A 129 -13.48 -7.07 9.25
N TYR A 130 -13.04 -5.83 9.01
CA TYR A 130 -11.96 -5.52 8.08
C TYR A 130 -10.59 -5.52 8.79
N ILE A 131 -9.52 -5.45 8.00
CA ILE A 131 -8.13 -5.39 8.46
C ILE A 131 -7.50 -4.15 7.81
N PRO A 132 -7.21 -3.09 8.59
CA PRO A 132 -6.64 -1.86 8.04
C PRO A 132 -5.19 -2.08 7.62
N ILE A 133 -4.82 -1.56 6.44
CA ILE A 133 -3.44 -1.41 5.98
C ILE A 133 -3.20 0.07 5.76
N ILE A 134 -2.30 0.67 6.53
CA ILE A 134 -1.94 2.09 6.37
C ILE A 134 -0.99 2.21 5.17
N ALA A 135 -1.47 2.86 4.11
CA ALA A 135 -0.73 3.10 2.88
C ALA A 135 0.49 4.00 3.15
N HIS A 136 1.60 3.73 2.47
CA HIS A 136 2.83 4.54 2.45
C HIS A 136 3.15 5.21 3.79
N THR A 137 3.19 4.40 4.85
CA THR A 137 3.31 4.85 6.26
C THR A 137 4.49 5.80 6.46
N GLU A 138 5.54 5.66 5.66
CA GLU A 138 6.72 6.52 5.68
C GLU A 138 6.46 7.99 5.34
N ARG A 139 5.30 8.32 4.76
CA ARG A 139 4.93 9.68 4.36
C ARG A 139 4.38 10.51 5.53
N TYR A 140 3.85 9.89 6.57
CA TYR A 140 3.22 10.62 7.67
C TYR A 140 4.22 11.05 8.73
N GLU A 141 4.66 12.31 8.67
CA GLU A 141 5.63 12.90 9.61
C GLU A 141 5.17 12.83 11.08
N ILE A 142 3.87 12.72 11.33
CA ILE A 142 3.33 12.54 12.68
C ILE A 142 3.94 11.31 13.38
N PHE A 143 4.21 10.23 12.64
CA PHE A 143 4.80 9.02 13.22
C PHE A 143 6.30 9.18 13.52
N HIS A 144 6.99 10.12 12.89
CA HIS A 144 8.41 10.37 13.16
C HIS A 144 8.60 10.83 14.62
N ASN A 145 7.71 11.68 15.10
CA ASN A 145 7.81 12.29 16.43
C ASN A 145 6.88 11.64 17.46
N ASN A 146 6.00 10.72 17.04
CA ASN A 146 5.00 10.10 17.89
C ASN A 146 4.97 8.58 17.69
N SER A 147 5.95 7.90 18.29
CA SER A 147 5.98 6.44 18.31
C SER A 147 4.79 5.82 19.04
N LYS A 148 4.15 6.58 19.96
CA LYS A 148 2.98 6.10 20.68
C LYS A 148 1.79 5.94 19.75
N LEU A 149 1.57 6.90 18.86
CA LEU A 149 0.53 6.80 17.83
C LEU A 149 0.76 5.63 16.88
N LEU A 150 2.02 5.37 16.51
CA LEU A 150 2.40 4.20 15.70
C LEU A 150 2.12 2.88 16.44
N GLU A 151 2.43 2.82 17.74
CA GLU A 151 2.09 1.67 18.61
C GLU A 151 0.57 1.46 18.68
N GLU A 152 -0.20 2.52 18.92
CA GLU A 152 -1.65 2.46 19.07
C GLU A 152 -2.35 1.94 17.81
N ILE A 153 -1.96 2.38 16.60
CA ILE A 153 -2.58 1.84 15.37
C ILE A 153 -2.25 0.35 15.15
N LEU A 154 -1.05 -0.10 15.54
CA LEU A 154 -0.65 -1.50 15.45
C LEU A 154 -1.42 -2.37 16.46
N ASP A 155 -1.62 -1.84 17.67
CA ASP A 155 -2.41 -2.49 18.74
C ASP A 155 -3.88 -2.66 18.32
N GLU A 156 -4.43 -1.73 17.53
CA GLU A 156 -5.76 -1.82 16.93
C GLU A 156 -5.82 -2.76 15.70
N GLY A 157 -4.72 -3.45 15.40
CA GLY A 157 -4.64 -4.48 14.36
C GLY A 157 -4.30 -3.98 12.97
N ALA A 158 -3.90 -2.71 12.82
CA ALA A 158 -3.47 -2.18 11.53
C ALA A 158 -2.13 -2.77 11.09
N HIS A 159 -1.97 -2.98 9.79
CA HIS A 159 -0.69 -3.31 9.17
C HIS A 159 -0.09 -2.08 8.50
N LEU A 160 1.23 -2.06 8.37
CA LEU A 160 1.95 -0.97 7.69
C LEU A 160 2.38 -1.40 6.29
N GLN A 161 2.02 -0.59 5.30
CA GLN A 161 2.59 -0.64 3.96
C GLN A 161 3.58 0.52 3.77
N ILE A 162 4.74 0.24 3.16
CA ILE A 162 5.69 1.27 2.71
C ILE A 162 5.96 1.19 1.22
N ASN A 163 6.29 2.30 0.58
CA ASN A 163 6.64 2.29 -0.83
C ASN A 163 8.05 1.73 -1.07
N ALA A 164 8.30 1.26 -2.28
CA ALA A 164 9.61 0.76 -2.70
C ALA A 164 10.67 1.87 -2.83
N SER A 165 10.29 3.08 -3.24
CA SER A 165 11.21 4.22 -3.45
C SER A 165 12.04 4.61 -2.22
N PRO A 166 11.47 4.77 -0.99
CA PRO A 166 12.24 5.16 0.19
C PRO A 166 13.22 4.07 0.66
N ILE A 167 12.95 2.79 0.37
CA ILE A 167 13.86 1.67 0.67
C ILE A 167 15.19 1.85 -0.08
N LEU A 168 15.14 2.45 -1.27
CA LEU A 168 16.29 2.69 -2.14
C LEU A 168 16.87 4.10 -2.01
N ASN A 169 16.42 4.88 -1.01
CA ASN A 169 16.78 6.28 -0.83
C ASN A 169 16.40 7.19 -2.01
N LYS A 170 15.27 6.91 -2.69
CA LYS A 170 14.78 7.70 -3.84
C LYS A 170 13.74 8.76 -3.45
N GLU A 171 13.44 8.92 -2.16
CA GLU A 171 12.57 9.97 -1.61
C GLU A 171 13.39 11.03 -0.84
N ASN A 172 12.71 11.96 -0.17
CA ASN A 172 13.38 12.88 0.74
C ASN A 172 14.05 12.13 1.92
N LYS A 173 15.03 12.80 2.54
CA LYS A 173 15.89 12.21 3.58
C LYS A 173 15.10 11.62 4.76
N ASP A 174 14.03 12.29 5.18
CA ASP A 174 13.29 11.91 6.37
C ASP A 174 12.39 10.70 6.11
N ARG A 175 11.68 10.67 4.98
CA ARG A 175 10.93 9.48 4.52
C ARG A 175 11.83 8.26 4.34
N ASN A 176 12.98 8.44 3.68
CA ASN A 176 13.97 7.36 3.51
C ASN A 176 14.39 6.78 4.86
N LYS A 177 14.78 7.67 5.80
CA LYS A 177 15.21 7.27 7.14
C LYS A 177 14.09 6.58 7.90
N PHE A 178 12.87 7.09 7.85
CA PHE A 178 11.75 6.47 8.56
C PHE A 178 11.39 5.09 7.98
N ALA A 179 11.42 4.91 6.67
CA ALA A 179 11.28 3.59 6.06
C ALA A 179 12.35 2.60 6.54
N GLN A 180 13.62 3.03 6.65
CA GLN A 180 14.69 2.19 7.20
C GLN A 180 14.47 1.85 8.68
N TYR A 181 13.95 2.78 9.48
CA TYR A 181 13.58 2.52 10.87
C TYR A 181 12.47 1.45 10.96
N LEU A 182 11.41 1.57 10.15
CA LEU A 182 10.32 0.60 10.11
C LEU A 182 10.81 -0.80 9.69
N LEU A 183 11.68 -0.87 8.67
CA LEU A 183 12.29 -2.13 8.21
C LEU A 183 13.20 -2.76 9.26
N LYS A 184 14.10 -1.99 9.88
CA LYS A 184 15.04 -2.45 10.92
C LYS A 184 14.29 -3.04 12.12
N ASN A 185 13.18 -2.43 12.50
CA ASN A 185 12.34 -2.89 13.62
C ASN A 185 11.28 -3.93 13.20
N LYS A 186 11.29 -4.37 11.94
CA LYS A 186 10.33 -5.36 11.39
C LYS A 186 8.85 -4.98 11.58
N LEU A 187 8.56 -3.68 11.46
CA LEU A 187 7.20 -3.13 11.58
C LEU A 187 6.45 -3.12 10.26
N VAL A 188 7.13 -3.34 9.14
CA VAL A 188 6.52 -3.35 7.80
C VAL A 188 5.85 -4.70 7.58
N SER A 189 4.57 -4.69 7.21
CA SER A 189 3.86 -5.88 6.76
C SER A 189 3.89 -6.00 5.24
N PHE A 190 3.91 -4.87 4.52
CA PHE A 190 3.83 -4.85 3.06
C PHE A 190 4.81 -3.82 2.47
N ALA A 191 5.51 -4.22 1.41
CA ALA A 191 6.16 -3.30 0.49
C ALA A 191 5.42 -3.34 -0.84
N ALA A 192 5.19 -2.17 -1.45
CA ALA A 192 4.47 -2.04 -2.70
C ALA A 192 5.05 -0.92 -3.57
N SER A 193 4.67 -0.88 -4.85
CA SER A 193 5.30 0.04 -5.79
C SER A 193 4.78 1.47 -5.66
N ASP A 194 3.47 1.64 -5.46
CA ASP A 194 2.76 2.91 -5.61
C ASP A 194 3.08 3.60 -6.96
N VAL A 195 3.26 2.77 -8.00
CA VAL A 195 3.60 3.22 -9.35
C VAL A 195 2.38 3.90 -9.99
N HIS A 196 2.64 5.00 -10.70
CA HIS A 196 1.63 5.74 -11.46
C HIS A 196 2.03 5.91 -12.93
N ASN A 197 3.34 6.01 -13.21
CA ASN A 197 3.84 6.27 -14.56
C ASN A 197 5.31 5.82 -14.69
N LEU A 198 5.81 5.78 -15.94
CA LEU A 198 7.18 5.34 -16.24
C LEU A 198 8.27 6.38 -15.92
N ASN A 199 7.89 7.58 -15.47
CA ASN A 199 8.78 8.75 -15.40
C ASN A 199 9.07 9.19 -13.95
N SER A 200 8.11 9.81 -13.28
CA SER A 200 8.27 10.41 -11.96
C SER A 200 7.99 9.44 -10.82
N ARG A 201 6.94 8.61 -10.94
CA ARG A 201 6.51 7.62 -9.93
C ARG A 201 6.67 6.21 -10.50
N ARG A 202 7.93 5.78 -10.61
CA ARG A 202 8.38 4.57 -11.33
C ARG A 202 8.32 3.30 -10.48
N PHE A 203 8.38 2.16 -11.15
CA PHE A 203 8.38 0.85 -10.51
C PHE A 203 9.77 0.47 -9.97
N TYR A 204 9.89 0.28 -8.65
CA TYR A 204 11.15 -0.06 -7.96
C TYR A 204 11.09 -1.32 -7.09
N LEU A 205 10.04 -2.13 -7.22
CA LEU A 205 9.75 -3.21 -6.27
C LEU A 205 10.82 -4.31 -6.26
N ASP A 206 11.40 -4.64 -7.41
CA ASP A 206 12.47 -5.63 -7.58
C ASP A 206 13.78 -5.19 -6.93
N GLU A 207 14.23 -3.97 -7.24
CA GLU A 207 15.41 -3.37 -6.61
C GLU A 207 15.23 -3.30 -5.07
N ALA A 208 14.04 -2.93 -4.61
CA ALA A 208 13.72 -2.86 -3.18
C ALA A 208 13.72 -4.25 -2.52
N TYR A 209 13.17 -5.27 -3.19
CA TYR A 209 13.22 -6.65 -2.71
C TYR A 209 14.67 -7.13 -2.54
N ASP A 210 15.54 -6.87 -3.52
CA ASP A 210 16.96 -7.24 -3.46
C ASP A 210 17.68 -6.51 -2.33
N ALA A 211 17.38 -5.22 -2.13
CA ALA A 211 17.94 -4.44 -1.02
C ALA A 211 17.53 -5.01 0.34
N VAL A 212 16.26 -5.37 0.53
CA VAL A 212 15.76 -5.96 1.78
C VAL A 212 16.34 -7.35 2.00
N CYS A 213 16.49 -8.18 0.95
CA CYS A 213 17.19 -9.47 1.04
C CYS A 213 18.61 -9.30 1.60
N LYS A 214 19.35 -8.32 1.08
CA LYS A 214 20.74 -8.05 1.48
C LYS A 214 20.86 -7.51 2.90
N LEU A 215 19.95 -6.63 3.32
CA LEU A 215 20.04 -5.92 4.60
C LEU A 215 19.38 -6.67 5.76
N TYR A 216 18.25 -7.32 5.51
CA TYR A 216 17.37 -7.88 6.54
C TYR A 216 17.08 -9.38 6.36
N GLY A 217 17.62 -9.98 5.29
CA GLY A 217 17.52 -11.41 5.00
C GLY A 217 16.32 -11.77 4.13
N THR A 218 16.50 -12.81 3.31
CA THR A 218 15.51 -13.26 2.32
C THR A 218 14.17 -13.67 2.95
N SER A 219 14.17 -14.28 4.15
CA SER A 219 12.92 -14.67 4.81
C SER A 219 12.01 -13.47 5.12
N TYR A 220 12.58 -12.33 5.54
CA TYR A 220 11.79 -11.13 5.80
C TYR A 220 11.35 -10.46 4.49
N ALA A 221 12.24 -10.40 3.49
CA ALA A 221 11.87 -9.91 2.16
C ALA A 221 10.73 -10.74 1.53
N ASP A 222 10.79 -12.07 1.61
CA ASP A 222 9.73 -12.95 1.14
C ASP A 222 8.41 -12.71 1.88
N SER A 223 8.47 -12.41 3.17
CA SER A 223 7.28 -12.07 3.95
C SER A 223 6.58 -10.83 3.39
N ILE A 224 7.30 -9.72 3.25
CA ILE A 224 6.69 -8.41 2.99
C ILE A 224 6.54 -8.07 1.50
N PHE A 225 7.07 -8.87 0.57
CA PHE A 225 6.94 -8.69 -0.90
C PHE A 225 6.18 -9.84 -1.60
N LYS A 226 5.85 -10.93 -0.88
CA LYS A 226 5.19 -12.11 -1.44
C LYS A 226 4.14 -12.68 -0.50
N GLN A 227 4.55 -13.22 0.65
CA GLN A 227 3.69 -14.07 1.48
C GLN A 227 2.51 -13.30 2.07
N ASN A 228 2.74 -12.08 2.56
CA ASN A 228 1.69 -11.27 3.15
C ASN A 228 0.68 -10.82 2.08
N GLN A 229 1.13 -10.49 0.88
CA GLN A 229 0.26 -10.17 -0.25
C GLN A 229 -0.55 -11.40 -0.70
N LEU A 230 0.04 -12.59 -0.69
CA LEU A 230 -0.68 -13.85 -0.89
C LEU A 230 -1.73 -14.07 0.19
N ASN A 231 -1.49 -13.63 1.43
CA ASN A 231 -2.49 -13.70 2.49
C ASN A 231 -3.68 -12.77 2.21
N ILE A 232 -3.47 -11.60 1.61
CA ILE A 232 -4.56 -10.74 1.11
C ILE A 232 -5.38 -11.51 0.07
N ILE A 233 -4.76 -12.01 -1.00
CA ILE A 233 -5.44 -12.72 -2.10
C ILE A 233 -6.23 -13.94 -1.59
N ASN A 234 -5.69 -14.66 -0.61
CA ASN A 234 -6.33 -15.84 -0.04
C ASN A 234 -7.28 -15.52 1.15
N ASN A 235 -7.48 -14.24 1.46
CA ASN A 235 -8.22 -13.76 2.63
C ASN A 235 -7.83 -14.46 3.95
N LYS A 236 -6.52 -14.62 4.18
CA LYS A 236 -5.96 -15.25 5.39
C LYS A 236 -5.43 -14.19 6.34
N LYS A 237 -6.03 -14.09 7.53
CA LYS A 237 -5.55 -13.20 8.59
C LYS A 237 -4.19 -13.68 9.14
N PHE A 238 -3.32 -12.72 9.45
CA PHE A 238 -2.10 -12.90 10.23
C PHE A 238 -1.93 -11.74 11.20
N ASP A 239 -1.07 -11.90 12.21
CA ASP A 239 -0.91 -10.90 13.27
C ASP A 239 -0.18 -9.65 12.77
N SER A 240 -0.64 -8.49 13.23
CA SER A 240 0.05 -7.22 13.01
C SER A 240 1.40 -7.21 13.76
N PRO A 241 2.46 -6.61 13.18
CA PRO A 241 3.71 -6.42 13.89
C PRO A 241 3.52 -5.56 15.14
N GLN A 242 4.41 -5.78 16.12
CA GLN A 242 4.32 -5.13 17.43
C GLN A 242 5.55 -4.26 17.65
N LEU A 243 5.35 -3.02 18.07
CA LEU A 243 6.45 -2.13 18.39
C LEU A 243 7.07 -2.54 19.73
N SER A 244 8.28 -3.12 19.69
CA SER A 244 9.00 -3.40 20.93
C SER A 244 9.53 -2.08 21.53
N ALA A 245 9.26 -1.83 22.81
CA ALA A 245 9.48 -0.56 23.54
C ALA A 245 10.95 -0.07 23.67
N LYS A 246 11.88 -0.55 22.84
CA LYS A 246 13.33 -0.38 23.05
C LYS A 246 13.95 0.82 22.33
N GLU A 247 13.39 1.34 21.24
CA GLU A 247 14.00 2.46 20.49
C GLU A 247 12.97 3.27 19.68
N THR A 248 12.80 4.56 19.98
CA THR A 248 11.93 5.47 19.19
C THR A 248 12.63 5.91 17.90
N PHE A 249 11.87 6.36 16.89
CA PHE A 249 12.47 6.90 15.67
C PHE A 249 13.41 8.08 15.95
N LEU A 250 13.03 9.01 16.83
CA LEU A 250 13.88 10.14 17.22
C LEU A 250 15.21 9.70 17.82
N SER A 251 15.19 8.68 18.70
CA SER A 251 16.42 8.09 19.26
C SER A 251 17.29 7.49 18.17
N TRP A 252 16.68 6.78 17.22
CA TRP A 252 17.37 6.14 16.10
C TRP A 252 17.93 7.16 15.09
N PHE A 253 17.20 8.25 14.82
CA PHE A 253 17.55 9.26 13.82
C PHE A 253 18.81 10.06 14.19
N LEU A 254 19.05 10.24 15.48
CA LEU A 254 20.17 10.99 16.06
C LEU A 254 21.48 10.18 16.15
N HIS A 255 21.43 8.87 15.90
CA HIS A 255 22.58 7.96 15.86
C HIS A 255 22.97 7.57 14.43
#